data_AF-A0A060R9V5-F1
#
_entry.id   AF-A0A060R9V5-F1
#
_cell.length_a   1.000
_cell.length_b   1.000
_cell.length_c   1.000
_cell.angle_alpha   90.00
_cell.angle_beta   90.00
_cell.angle_gamma   90.00
#
_symmetry.space_group_name_H-M   'P 1'
#
loop_
_entity.id
_entity.type
_entity.pdbx_description
1 polymer ?
#
loop_
_entity_poly.entity_id
_entity_poly.type
_entity_poly.pdbx_seq_one_letter_code
_entity_poly.pdbx_strand_id
1 'polypeptide(L)' 'MAELSQKFEVSQEVISRWKGEFLKLSSGVFDKKQSRDDGAPTDEVRSLRAKVGELTMERDFFVDACRRSGLKVK' A
#
# COMPACT_ATOMS: atom_id res chain seq x y z
N MET A 1 -23.76 -22.56 17.58
CA MET A 1 -23.76 -22.79 16.11
C MET A 1 -25.15 -22.70 15.52
N ALA A 2 -26.16 -23.30 16.16
CA ALA A 2 -27.56 -23.15 15.74
C ALA A 2 -28.02 -21.68 15.66
N GLU A 3 -27.73 -20.88 16.68
CA GLU A 3 -28.07 -19.45 16.67
C GLU A 3 -27.36 -18.63 15.57
N LEU A 4 -26.11 -18.96 15.24
CA LEU A 4 -25.38 -18.31 14.14
C LEU A 4 -25.93 -18.73 12.79
N SER A 5 -26.26 -20.02 12.65
CA SER A 5 -26.86 -20.56 11.44
C SER A 5 -28.19 -19.87 11.13
N GLN A 6 -29.01 -19.66 12.15
CA GLN A 6 -30.27 -18.94 12.04
C GLN A 6 -30.09 -17.43 11.76
N LYS A 7 -29.11 -16.77 12.40
CA LYS A 7 -28.89 -15.32 12.24
C LYS A 7 -28.31 -14.93 10.89
N PHE A 8 -27.46 -15.78 10.32
CA PHE A 8 -26.74 -15.48 9.09
C PHE A 8 -27.21 -16.32 7.89
N GLU A 9 -28.26 -17.13 8.07
CA GLU A 9 -28.82 -18.02 7.03
C GLU A 9 -27.77 -18.95 6.41
N VAL A 10 -26.76 -19.35 7.19
CA VAL A 10 -25.68 -20.24 6.76
C VAL A 10 -25.83 -21.60 7.45
N SER A 11 -25.60 -22.71 6.75
CA SER A 11 -25.60 -24.05 7.37
C SER A 11 -24.56 -24.17 8.50
N GLN A 12 -24.89 -24.92 9.55
CA GLN A 12 -23.99 -25.19 10.67
C GLN A 12 -22.68 -25.87 10.24
N GLU A 13 -22.71 -26.67 9.18
CA GLU A 13 -21.54 -27.32 8.60
C GLU A 13 -20.56 -26.30 7.99
N VAL A 14 -21.09 -25.30 7.29
CA VAL A 14 -20.29 -24.24 6.66
C VAL A 14 -19.63 -23.36 7.72
N ILE A 15 -20.37 -22.99 8.77
CA ILE A 15 -19.83 -22.23 9.91
C ILE A 15 -18.71 -23.02 10.60
N SER A 16 -18.89 -24.34 10.76
CA SER A 16 -17.89 -25.21 11.37
C SER A 16 -16.63 -25.32 10.52
N ARG A 17 -16.80 -25.43 9.19
CA ARG A 17 -15.68 -25.43 8.24
C ARG A 17 -14.88 -24.13 8.31
N TRP A 18 -15.55 -22.98 8.20
CA TRP A 18 -14.91 -21.66 8.28
C TRP A 18 -14.22 -21.42 9.60
N LYS A 19 -14.81 -21.84 10.73
CA LYS A 19 -14.15 -21.78 12.04
C LYS A 19 -12.85 -22.60 12.05
N GLY A 20 -12.86 -23.79 11.47
CA GLY A 20 -11.67 -24.64 11.35
C GLY A 20 -10.59 -24.03 10.46
N GLU A 21 -10.98 -23.49 9.30
CA GLU A 21 -10.08 -22.76 8.40
C GLU A 21 -9.49 -21.52 9.08
N PHE A 22 -10.32 -20.74 9.77
CA PHE A 22 -9.88 -19.57 10.53
C PHE A 22 -8.85 -19.94 11.59
N LEU A 23 -9.12 -20.94 12.43
CA LEU A 23 -8.17 -21.35 13.48
C LEU A 23 -6.83 -21.88 12.92
N LYS A 24 -6.85 -22.50 11.73
CA LYS A 24 -5.63 -22.99 11.07
C LYS A 24 -4.81 -21.87 10.43
N LEU A 25 -5.47 -20.89 9.84
CA LEU A 25 -4.84 -19.83 9.06
C LEU A 25 -4.59 -18.54 9.86
N SER A 26 -5.27 -18.36 11.01
CA SER A 26 -5.20 -17.14 11.82
C SER A 26 -3.81 -16.88 12.37
N SER A 27 -3.06 -17.93 12.73
CA SER A 27 -1.66 -17.80 13.15
C SER A 27 -0.83 -17.06 12.09
N GLY A 28 -0.95 -17.41 10.81
CA GLY A 28 -0.22 -16.72 9.73
C GLY A 28 -0.64 -15.25 9.50
N VAL A 29 -1.85 -14.86 9.92
CA VAL A 29 -2.38 -13.49 9.78
C VAL A 29 -2.00 -12.61 10.97
N PHE A 30 -2.04 -13.16 12.19
CA PHE A 30 -1.81 -12.41 13.43
C PHE A 30 -0.39 -12.55 13.98
N ASP A 31 0.32 -13.65 13.69
CA ASP A 31 1.71 -13.88 14.13
C ASP A 31 2.74 -13.27 13.16
N LYS A 32 2.35 -13.07 11.89
CA LYS A 32 3.08 -12.12 11.04
C LYS A 32 2.85 -10.72 11.59
N LYS A 33 3.71 -10.32 12.54
CA LYS A 33 4.10 -8.92 12.73
C LYS A 33 4.19 -8.33 11.34
N GLN A 34 3.28 -7.42 11.01
CA GLN A 34 3.14 -6.84 9.67
C GLN A 34 4.52 -6.36 9.21
N SER A 35 5.24 -7.20 8.47
CA SER A 35 6.26 -6.75 7.53
C SER A 35 5.59 -6.31 6.22
N ARG A 36 4.26 -6.25 6.22
CA ARG A 36 3.46 -5.61 5.20
C ARG A 36 3.43 -4.13 5.48
N ASP A 37 4.52 -3.54 5.05
CA ASP A 37 4.65 -2.32 4.27
C ASP A 37 3.53 -2.13 3.20
N ASP A 38 2.26 -2.35 3.55
CA ASP A 38 1.11 -2.19 2.64
C ASP A 38 0.58 -0.75 2.63
N GLY A 39 1.40 0.21 3.06
CA GLY A 39 0.98 1.62 3.14
C GLY A 39 2.07 2.62 3.55
N ALA A 40 3.19 2.16 4.12
CA ALA A 40 4.38 3.01 4.14
C ALA A 40 4.98 2.99 2.72
N PRO A 41 5.39 4.13 2.17
CA PRO A 41 6.19 4.10 0.95
C PRO A 41 7.46 3.34 1.28
N THR A 42 7.75 2.27 0.53
CA THR A 42 9.05 1.61 0.55
C THR A 42 10.15 2.67 0.50
N ASP A 43 11.31 2.43 1.13
CA ASP A 43 12.43 3.38 1.08
C ASP A 43 12.80 3.76 -0.37
N GLU A 44 12.57 2.83 -1.31
CA GLU A 44 12.67 3.07 -2.75
C GLU A 44 11.68 4.12 -3.26
N VAL A 45 10.39 4.03 -2.91
CA VAL A 45 9.37 5.02 -3.29
C VAL A 45 9.69 6.38 -2.68
N ARG A 46 10.18 6.43 -1.44
CA ARG A 46 10.62 7.68 -0.81
C ARG A 46 11.80 8.29 -1.56
N SER A 47 12.81 7.48 -1.90
CA SER A 47 13.99 7.91 -2.65
C SER A 47 13.61 8.43 -4.04
N LEU A 48 12.73 7.71 -4.75
CA LEU A 48 12.23 8.13 -6.06
C LEU A 48 11.50 9.48 -5.99
N ARG A 49 10.61 9.68 -5.00
CA ARG A 49 9.91 10.97 -4.82
C ARG A 49 10.88 12.11 -4.51
N ALA A 50 11.90 11.86 -3.69
CA ALA A 50 12.94 12.84 -3.41
C ALA A 50 13.70 13.23 -4.69
N LYS A 51 14.08 12.24 -5.50
CA LYS A 51 14.80 12.51 -6.76
C LYS A 51 13.95 13.24 -7.78
N VAL A 52 12.65 12.95 -7.87
CA VAL A 52 11.71 13.71 -8.72
C VAL A 52 11.64 15.17 -8.28
N GLY A 53 11.60 15.45 -6.98
CA GLY A 53 11.62 16.81 -6.44
C GLY A 53 12.91 17.56 -6.81
N GLU A 54 14.06 16.94 -6.55
CA GLU A 54 15.38 17.49 -6.91
C GLU A 54 15.47 17.84 -8.40
N LEU A 55 15.15 16.88 -9.28
CA LEU A 55 15.19 17.08 -10.73
C LEU A 55 14.21 18.16 -11.21
N THR A 56 13.06 18.29 -10.55
CA THR A 56 12.08 19.34 -10.87
C THR A 56 12.64 20.72 -10.54
N MET A 57 13.24 20.88 -9.35
CA MET A 57 13.87 22.14 -8.92
C MET A 57 15.03 22.52 -9.83
N GLU A 58 15.91 21.56 -10.16
CA GLU A 58 17.03 21.79 -11.07
C GLU A 58 16.54 22.21 -12.46
N ARG A 59 15.55 21.49 -13.01
CA ARG A 59 14.97 21.82 -14.30
C ARG A 59 14.36 23.22 -14.30
N ASP A 60 13.59 23.57 -13.29
CA ASP A 60 12.94 24.89 -13.20
C ASP A 60 13.99 26.00 -13.08
N PHE A 61 15.03 25.79 -12.28
CA PHE A 61 16.17 26.70 -12.22
C PHE A 61 16.83 26.91 -13.58
N PHE A 62 17.11 25.84 -14.33
CA PHE A 62 17.73 25.93 -15.65
C PHE A 62 16.83 26.61 -16.68
N VAL A 63 15.53 26.29 -16.68
CA VAL A 63 14.53 26.92 -17.56
C VAL A 63 14.48 28.41 -17.30
N ASP A 64 14.44 28.84 -16.04
CA ASP A 64 14.40 30.25 -15.68
C ASP A 64 15.72 30.97 -15.99
N ALA A 65 16.86 30.32 -15.79
CA ALA A 65 18.16 30.84 -16.21
C ALA A 65 18.22 31.04 -17.73
N CYS A 66 17.78 30.05 -18.52
CA CYS A 66 17.72 30.15 -19.98
C CYS A 66 16.84 31.31 -20.44
N ARG A 67 15.65 31.47 -19.83
CA ARG A 67 14.74 32.59 -20.11
C ARG A 67 15.40 33.94 -19.82
N ARG A 68 16.06 34.08 -18.66
CA ARG A 68 16.79 35.31 -18.29
C ARG A 68 17.92 35.62 -19.28
N SER A 69 18.57 34.59 -19.82
CA SER A 69 19.65 34.73 -20.81
C SER A 69 19.17 34.88 -22.26
N GLY A 70 17.85 34.94 -22.51
CA GLY A 70 17.28 35.06 -23.87
C GLY A 70 17.40 33.78 -24.72
N LEU A 71 17.72 32.64 -24.09
CA LEU A 71 17.79 31.34 -24.76
C LEU A 71 16.39 30.74 -24.89
N LYS A 72 16.10 30.17 -26.06
CA LYS A 72 14.83 29.47 -26.29
C LYS A 72 14.84 28.12 -25.57
N VAL A 73 13.93 27.97 -24.61
CA VAL A 73 13.62 26.67 -23.99
C VAL A 73 12.67 25.93 -24.93
N LYS A 74 13.01 24.69 -25.32
CA LYS A 74 12.17 23.80 -26.14
C LYS A 74 11.28 22.92 -25.27
#